data_AF-A0A8J1Z7Q5-F1
#
_entry.id   AF-A0A8J1Z7Q5-F1
#
_cell.length_a   1.000
_cell.length_b   1.000
_cell.length_c   1.000
_cell.angle_alpha   90.00
_cell.angle_beta   90.00
_cell.angle_gamma   90.00
#
_symmetry.space_group_name_H-M   'P 1'
#
loop_
_entity.id
_entity.type
_entity.pdbx_description
1 polymer ?
#
loop_
_entity_poly.entity_id
_entity_poly.type
_entity_poly.pdbx_seq_one_letter_code
_entity_poly.pdbx_strand_id
1 'polypeptide(L)'
;MSSQHKFEVEYAKSARAGCKHCKGKIDKDYLRIGHSQDIPAGDDGVKNYAMMGTKWYHWDCFPKFKGQKWFQNNLCAVDDIKGLQALKPEDAKKITDMWALLKAGGKLENIPSPAKGGASSSGAAPAGGVNPPAAGGVKRPAEQSLAELIEVQGVLSDAEFAAIKIVKEEIRKKTVAQLGAMLATNKLAKSGPKQELIDRVAEGRVLGVLPKCFVCEKGSLKWSRTDGSIRCAGFFDEAAGRMTRCKGPPKDEKIERLAWKMD
;
A
#
# COMPACT_ATOMS: atom_id res chain seq x y z
N MET A 1 16.61 16.83 -18.96
CA MET A 1 17.55 16.35 -17.94
C MET A 1 16.99 15.07 -17.33
N SER A 2 17.66 13.95 -17.52
CA SER A 2 17.18 12.63 -17.07
C SER A 2 17.05 12.59 -15.55
N SER A 3 15.91 12.13 -15.03
CA SER A 3 15.68 12.00 -13.58
C SER A 3 16.70 11.05 -12.97
N GLN A 4 17.55 11.54 -12.07
CA GLN A 4 18.58 10.73 -11.41
C GLN A 4 17.94 9.86 -10.32
N HIS A 5 18.08 8.55 -10.44
CA HIS A 5 17.62 7.58 -9.44
C HIS A 5 18.73 7.30 -8.43
N LYS A 6 18.40 7.41 -7.15
CA LYS A 6 19.33 7.19 -6.02
C LYS A 6 18.84 6.02 -5.18
N PHE A 7 19.79 5.24 -4.71
CA PHE A 7 19.50 4.03 -3.93
C PHE A 7 20.27 4.04 -2.62
N GLU A 8 19.62 3.57 -1.56
CA GLU A 8 20.24 3.43 -0.25
C GLU A 8 19.85 2.11 0.41
N VAL A 9 20.73 1.56 1.23
CA VAL A 9 20.50 0.33 2.00
C VAL A 9 20.87 0.56 3.45
N GLU A 10 20.03 0.05 4.35
CA GLU A 10 20.30 0.10 5.80
C GLU A 10 19.49 -0.96 6.52
N TYR A 11 19.90 -1.28 7.76
CA TYR A 11 19.00 -1.89 8.73
C TYR A 11 18.00 -0.83 9.21
N ALA A 12 16.73 -1.18 9.28
CA ALA A 12 15.67 -0.24 9.62
C ALA A 12 15.85 0.32 11.04
N LYS A 13 16.13 1.63 11.14
CA LYS A 13 16.34 2.32 12.44
C LYS A 13 15.15 2.26 13.39
N SER A 14 13.94 2.10 12.85
CA SER A 14 12.71 1.92 13.61
C SER A 14 11.69 1.16 12.76
N ALA A 15 10.71 0.54 13.41
CA ALA A 15 9.66 -0.21 12.74
C ALA A 15 8.52 0.69 12.18
N ARG A 16 8.79 1.98 11.91
CA ARG A 16 7.78 2.95 11.46
C ARG A 16 7.60 3.03 9.94
N ALA A 17 8.56 2.49 9.18
CA ALA A 17 8.50 2.56 7.72
C ALA A 17 7.65 1.41 7.14
N GLY A 18 6.75 1.74 6.22
CA GLY A 18 6.05 0.76 5.40
C GLY A 18 6.74 0.55 4.06
N CYS A 19 6.81 -0.71 3.62
CA CYS A 19 7.31 -1.08 2.30
C CYS A 19 6.44 -0.49 1.20
N LYS A 20 7.01 0.16 0.19
CA LYS A 20 6.23 0.82 -0.87
C LYS A 20 5.66 -0.13 -1.92
N HIS A 21 6.13 -1.39 -1.97
CA HIS A 21 5.56 -2.43 -2.84
C HIS A 21 4.43 -3.19 -2.15
N CYS A 22 4.71 -3.99 -1.11
CA CYS A 22 3.69 -4.81 -0.42
C CYS A 22 2.89 -4.06 0.65
N LYS A 23 3.26 -2.81 0.99
CA LYS A 23 2.64 -1.98 2.05
C LYS A 23 2.81 -2.51 3.48
N GLY A 24 3.41 -3.68 3.67
CA GLY A 24 3.72 -4.24 4.99
C GLY A 24 4.75 -3.41 5.77
N LYS A 25 4.69 -3.52 7.10
CA LYS A 25 5.65 -2.91 8.03
C LYS A 25 7.05 -3.47 7.81
N ILE A 26 8.06 -2.61 7.84
CA ILE A 26 9.46 -3.02 7.86
C ILE A 26 9.90 -2.98 9.32
N ASP A 27 10.14 -4.15 9.91
CA ASP A 27 10.55 -4.28 11.31
C ASP A 27 11.87 -3.55 11.57
N LYS A 28 12.06 -3.09 12.81
CA LYS A 28 13.35 -2.53 13.26
C LYS A 28 14.44 -3.58 13.03
N ASP A 29 15.62 -3.11 12.65
CA ASP A 29 16.83 -3.92 12.41
C ASP A 29 16.71 -4.90 11.23
N TYR A 30 15.60 -4.85 10.47
CA TYR A 30 15.46 -5.59 9.21
C TYR A 30 16.15 -4.85 8.06
N LEU A 31 16.84 -5.60 7.18
CA LEU A 31 17.49 -5.04 6.00
C LEU A 31 16.44 -4.51 5.01
N ARG A 32 16.58 -3.25 4.60
CA ARG A 32 15.67 -2.60 3.66
C ARG A 32 16.41 -1.83 2.58
N ILE A 33 15.75 -1.69 1.43
CA ILE A 33 16.30 -0.96 0.28
C ILE A 33 15.44 0.27 0.02
N GLY A 34 16.08 1.42 -0.10
CA GLY A 34 15.50 2.72 -0.36
C GLY A 34 15.70 3.13 -1.82
N HIS A 35 14.66 3.68 -2.43
CA HIS A 35 14.71 4.32 -3.75
C HIS A 35 14.21 5.76 -3.63
N SER A 36 15.00 6.71 -4.13
CA SER A 36 14.56 8.09 -4.34
C SER A 36 14.87 8.50 -5.77
N GLN A 37 14.18 9.55 -6.22
CA GLN A 37 14.46 10.14 -7.51
C GLN A 37 14.43 11.66 -7.34
N ASP A 38 15.38 12.34 -7.97
CA ASP A 38 15.28 13.77 -8.11
C ASP A 38 14.18 14.08 -9.12
N ILE A 39 13.27 14.95 -8.72
CA ILE A 39 12.17 15.41 -9.56
C ILE A 39 12.54 16.82 -10.00
N PRO A 40 12.59 17.09 -11.32
CA PRO A 40 12.76 18.45 -11.80
C PRO A 40 11.69 19.34 -11.15
N ALA A 41 12.07 20.57 -10.81
CA ALA A 41 11.05 21.55 -10.44
C ALA A 41 10.02 21.64 -11.58
N GLY A 42 8.73 21.76 -11.26
CA GLY A 42 7.71 22.04 -12.27
C GLY A 42 7.98 23.37 -12.97
N ASP A 43 7.23 23.69 -14.01
CA ASP A 43 7.31 25.00 -14.70
C ASP A 43 7.05 26.18 -13.74
N ASP A 44 6.46 25.92 -12.58
CA ASP A 44 6.22 26.87 -11.48
C ASP A 44 7.40 26.99 -10.49
N GLY A 45 8.50 26.28 -10.71
CA GLY A 45 9.66 26.24 -9.81
C GLY A 45 9.43 25.45 -8.51
N VAL A 46 8.24 24.86 -8.31
CA VAL A 46 7.89 24.19 -7.06
C VAL A 46 8.39 22.74 -7.09
N LYS A 47 9.32 22.41 -6.20
CA LYS A 47 9.78 21.03 -5.98
C LYS A 47 8.76 20.28 -5.12
N ASN A 48 8.21 19.17 -5.63
CA ASN A 48 7.33 18.31 -4.84
C ASN A 48 8.16 17.42 -3.89
N TYR A 49 8.57 17.99 -2.75
CA TYR A 49 9.42 17.31 -1.75
C TYR A 49 8.84 15.97 -1.26
N ALA A 50 7.51 15.84 -1.21
CA ALA A 50 6.85 14.58 -0.82
C ALA A 50 7.11 13.44 -1.82
N MET A 51 7.38 13.78 -3.08
CA MET A 51 7.66 12.81 -4.13
C MET A 51 9.17 12.51 -4.27
N MET A 52 10.04 13.34 -3.65
CA MET A 52 11.50 13.16 -3.57
C MET A 52 11.98 12.28 -2.40
N GLY A 53 11.13 12.03 -1.40
CA GLY A 53 11.52 11.24 -0.23
C GLY A 53 11.87 9.78 -0.54
N THR A 54 12.77 9.17 0.24
CA THR A 54 13.12 7.75 0.11
C THR A 54 11.89 6.86 0.28
N LYS A 55 11.64 6.03 -0.74
CA LYS A 55 10.68 4.94 -0.73
C LYS A 55 11.38 3.67 -0.27
N TRP A 56 11.02 3.17 0.89
CA TRP A 56 11.58 1.94 1.46
C TRP A 56 10.87 0.68 0.96
N TYR A 57 11.61 -0.40 0.76
CA TYR A 57 11.12 -1.70 0.34
C TYR A 57 11.74 -2.80 1.20
N HIS A 58 10.99 -3.88 1.46
CA HIS A 58 11.58 -5.12 1.94
C HIS A 58 12.53 -5.70 0.87
N TRP A 59 13.45 -6.53 1.33
CA TRP A 59 14.32 -7.35 0.50
C TRP A 59 13.57 -8.02 -0.67
N ASP A 60 12.58 -8.86 -0.36
CA ASP A 60 11.81 -9.64 -1.34
C ASP A 60 10.85 -8.82 -2.21
N CYS A 61 10.70 -7.54 -1.90
CA CYS A 61 9.77 -6.62 -2.53
C CYS A 61 10.44 -5.68 -3.52
N PHE A 62 11.70 -5.33 -3.30
CA PHE A 62 12.43 -4.42 -4.17
C PHE A 62 12.52 -4.93 -5.62
N PRO A 63 12.89 -6.20 -5.90
CA PRO A 63 12.92 -6.73 -7.27
C PRO A 63 11.59 -6.67 -8.03
N LYS A 64 10.47 -6.46 -7.33
CA LYS A 64 9.11 -6.51 -7.88
C LYS A 64 8.47 -5.14 -8.06
N PHE A 65 9.08 -4.06 -7.56
CA PHE A 65 8.42 -2.73 -7.60
C PHE A 65 8.44 -2.10 -9.01
N LYS A 66 9.33 -2.57 -9.89
CA LYS A 66 9.43 -2.19 -11.31
C LYS A 66 9.68 -3.40 -12.19
N GLY A 67 9.49 -3.24 -13.48
CA GLY A 67 9.81 -4.27 -14.47
C GLY A 67 11.32 -4.37 -14.73
N GLN A 68 11.76 -5.54 -15.22
CA GLN A 68 13.17 -5.86 -15.47
C GLN A 68 13.90 -4.80 -16.30
N LYS A 69 13.31 -4.37 -17.43
CA LYS A 69 13.87 -3.34 -18.31
C LYS A 69 14.11 -2.00 -17.59
N TRP A 70 13.29 -1.68 -16.59
CA TRP A 70 13.50 -0.48 -15.80
C TRP A 70 14.75 -0.60 -14.94
N PHE A 71 14.98 -1.74 -14.27
CA PHE A 71 16.19 -1.94 -13.45
C PHE A 71 17.47 -1.85 -14.28
N GLN A 72 17.49 -2.48 -15.46
CA GLN A 72 18.64 -2.44 -16.37
C GLN A 72 19.06 -1.00 -16.74
N ASN A 73 18.07 -0.12 -16.92
CA ASN A 73 18.31 1.25 -17.35
C ASN A 73 18.53 2.24 -16.19
N ASN A 74 18.12 1.90 -14.97
CA ASN A 74 17.98 2.89 -13.89
C ASN A 74 18.75 2.53 -12.60
N LEU A 75 19.34 1.34 -12.49
CA LEU A 75 20.20 1.00 -11.35
C LEU A 75 21.57 1.68 -11.47
N CYS A 76 22.04 2.29 -10.37
CA CYS A 76 23.38 2.87 -10.26
C CYS A 76 24.48 1.80 -10.24
N ALA A 77 25.75 2.20 -10.21
CA ALA A 77 26.83 1.26 -9.88
C ALA A 77 26.65 0.75 -8.44
N VAL A 78 27.15 -0.44 -8.14
CA VAL A 78 27.02 -1.03 -6.79
C VAL A 78 27.72 -0.15 -5.74
N ASP A 79 28.86 0.43 -6.10
CA ASP A 79 29.64 1.30 -5.22
C ASP A 79 28.94 2.63 -4.92
N ASP A 80 27.99 3.06 -5.75
CA ASP A 80 27.18 4.26 -5.55
C ASP A 80 26.00 4.04 -4.58
N ILE A 81 25.76 2.79 -4.14
CA ILE A 81 24.67 2.48 -3.21
C ILE A 81 25.06 3.00 -1.82
N LYS A 82 24.34 4.03 -1.37
CA LYS A 82 24.56 4.61 -0.04
C LYS A 82 24.25 3.59 1.05
N GLY A 83 25.18 3.44 2.00
CA GLY A 83 25.01 2.59 3.19
C GLY A 83 25.45 1.14 3.01
N LEU A 84 25.90 0.72 1.81
CA LEU A 84 26.37 -0.64 1.56
C LEU A 84 27.54 -1.06 2.47
N GLN A 85 28.52 -0.16 2.65
CA GLN A 85 29.70 -0.36 3.50
C GLN A 85 29.37 -0.48 5.01
N ALA A 86 28.18 -0.04 5.42
CA ALA A 86 27.74 -0.10 6.82
C ALA A 86 26.96 -1.38 7.15
N LEU A 87 26.71 -2.25 6.15
CA LEU A 87 26.07 -3.54 6.36
C LEU A 87 27.08 -4.60 6.81
N LYS A 88 26.57 -5.68 7.39
CA LYS A 88 27.39 -6.88 7.62
C LYS A 88 27.90 -7.40 6.27
N PRO A 89 29.14 -7.94 6.17
CA PRO A 89 29.71 -8.42 4.91
C PRO A 89 28.82 -9.43 4.17
N GLU A 90 28.12 -10.29 4.91
CA GLU A 90 27.17 -11.26 4.37
C GLU A 90 25.98 -10.59 3.67
N ASP A 91 25.40 -9.56 4.28
CA ASP A 91 24.25 -8.84 3.72
C ASP A 91 24.68 -7.87 2.61
N ALA A 92 25.87 -7.27 2.72
CA ALA A 92 26.47 -6.48 1.65
C ALA A 92 26.67 -7.32 0.38
N LYS A 93 27.17 -8.56 0.52
CA LYS A 93 27.29 -9.51 -0.58
C LYS A 93 25.94 -9.82 -1.22
N LYS A 94 24.91 -10.10 -0.42
CA LYS A 94 23.55 -10.34 -0.94
C LYS A 94 23.06 -9.15 -1.78
N ILE A 95 23.22 -7.91 -1.29
CA ILE A 95 22.83 -6.71 -2.03
C ILE A 95 23.55 -6.64 -3.38
N THR A 96 24.87 -6.88 -3.40
CA THR A 96 25.67 -6.89 -4.64
C THR A 96 25.19 -7.95 -5.62
N ASP A 97 24.94 -9.18 -5.15
CA ASP A 97 24.46 -10.28 -5.99
C ASP A 97 23.09 -9.97 -6.59
N MET A 98 22.16 -9.44 -5.79
CA MET A 98 20.84 -9.01 -6.27
C MET A 98 20.97 -7.89 -7.29
N TRP A 99 21.86 -6.91 -7.07
CA TRP A 99 22.07 -5.80 -7.99
C TRP A 99 22.56 -6.28 -9.35
N ALA A 100 23.50 -7.23 -9.36
CA ALA A 100 24.02 -7.85 -10.56
C ALA A 100 22.92 -8.60 -11.33
N LEU A 101 22.09 -9.41 -10.64
CA LEU A 101 20.96 -10.11 -11.26
C LEU A 101 19.95 -9.13 -11.88
N LEU A 102 19.58 -8.08 -11.14
CA LEU A 102 18.64 -7.08 -11.62
C LEU A 102 19.17 -6.27 -12.80
N LYS A 103 20.49 -6.07 -12.93
CA LYS A 103 21.09 -5.52 -14.16
C LYS A 103 21.16 -6.53 -15.30
N ALA A 104 21.38 -7.80 -15.00
CA ALA A 104 21.58 -8.84 -16.01
C ALA A 104 20.27 -9.39 -16.60
N GLY A 105 19.10 -9.20 -15.98
CA GLY A 105 17.86 -9.87 -16.42
C GLY A 105 17.45 -11.08 -15.59
N GLY A 106 18.16 -11.38 -14.50
CA GLY A 106 18.00 -12.61 -13.73
C GLY A 106 16.84 -12.59 -12.74
N LYS A 107 16.36 -13.78 -12.36
CA LYS A 107 15.36 -13.97 -11.30
C LYS A 107 16.03 -14.17 -9.94
N LEU A 108 15.37 -13.71 -8.86
CA LEU A 108 15.91 -13.70 -7.49
C LEU A 108 15.89 -15.06 -6.77
N GLU A 109 15.50 -16.13 -7.45
CA GLU A 109 15.22 -17.46 -6.90
C GLU A 109 16.41 -18.13 -6.19
N ASN A 110 17.63 -17.61 -6.37
CA ASN A 110 18.85 -18.14 -5.77
C ASN A 110 19.48 -17.27 -4.67
N ILE A 111 18.88 -16.14 -4.26
CA ILE A 111 19.43 -15.30 -3.18
C ILE A 111 18.58 -15.42 -1.91
N PRO A 112 19.10 -16.05 -0.84
CA PRO A 112 18.37 -16.21 0.41
C PRO A 112 18.01 -14.86 1.05
N SER A 113 16.80 -14.76 1.60
CA SER A 113 16.34 -13.56 2.32
C SER A 113 17.21 -13.30 3.55
N PRO A 114 17.56 -12.04 3.87
CA PRO A 114 18.31 -11.68 5.07
C PRO A 114 17.57 -12.14 6.32
N ALA A 115 18.28 -12.81 7.23
CA ALA A 115 17.74 -13.14 8.54
C ALA A 115 17.43 -11.85 9.32
N LYS A 116 16.38 -11.87 10.15
CA LYS A 116 16.12 -10.75 11.09
C LYS A 116 17.34 -10.59 12.00
N GLY A 117 17.95 -9.41 12.00
CA GLY A 117 19.09 -9.12 12.89
C GLY A 117 18.65 -9.18 14.35
N GLY A 118 19.14 -10.18 15.09
CA GLY A 118 18.89 -10.33 16.53
C GLY A 118 20.06 -9.87 17.40
N ALA A 119 19.74 -9.27 18.56
CA ALA A 119 20.52 -9.34 19.80
C ALA A 119 19.57 -9.26 21.02
N SER A 120 19.83 -10.09 22.04
CA SER A 120 18.91 -10.69 23.02
C SER A 120 18.95 -10.11 24.46
N SER A 121 17.96 -10.50 25.29
CA SER A 121 18.13 -11.25 26.59
C SER A 121 16.74 -11.61 27.19
N SER A 122 16.37 -12.90 27.31
CA SER A 122 16.53 -13.86 28.45
C SER A 122 15.47 -13.68 29.57
N GLY A 123 14.79 -14.67 30.14
CA GLY A 123 14.75 -16.15 30.04
C GLY A 123 13.34 -16.66 30.42
N ALA A 124 13.01 -17.92 30.68
CA ALA A 124 13.72 -19.19 30.79
C ALA A 124 12.69 -20.33 30.56
N ALA A 125 13.12 -21.48 30.04
CA ALA A 125 12.33 -22.72 29.93
C ALA A 125 12.49 -23.58 31.21
N PRO A 126 11.67 -24.64 31.42
CA PRO A 126 11.96 -25.96 30.81
C PRO A 126 10.69 -26.65 30.25
N ALA A 127 10.74 -27.31 29.09
CA ALA A 127 11.18 -28.69 28.80
C ALA A 127 10.15 -29.79 29.12
N GLY A 128 9.80 -30.55 28.07
CA GLY A 128 8.88 -31.69 28.03
C GLY A 128 7.94 -31.52 26.83
N GLY A 129 8.04 -32.21 25.69
CA GLY A 129 8.66 -33.49 25.39
C GLY A 129 7.56 -34.45 24.91
N VAL A 130 7.14 -34.35 23.64
CA VAL A 130 6.59 -35.44 22.81
C VAL A 130 6.52 -34.99 21.34
N ASN A 131 6.99 -35.83 20.43
CA ASN A 131 6.83 -35.73 18.97
C ASN A 131 5.61 -36.59 18.52
N PRO A 132 5.14 -36.48 17.26
CA PRO A 132 3.72 -36.37 16.89
C PRO A 132 3.10 -37.71 16.43
N PRO A 133 1.76 -37.81 16.28
CA PRO A 133 1.18 -38.77 15.35
C PRO A 133 0.92 -38.12 13.99
N ALA A 134 1.31 -38.88 12.97
CA ALA A 134 1.11 -38.61 11.57
C ALA A 134 -0.35 -38.75 11.11
N ALA A 135 -0.63 -38.09 10.00
CA ALA A 135 -1.56 -38.50 8.94
C ALA A 135 -3.04 -38.69 9.31
N GLY A 136 -3.81 -37.61 9.14
CA GLY A 136 -5.21 -37.66 8.76
C GLY A 136 -5.47 -36.58 7.71
N GLY A 137 -5.55 -36.97 6.44
CA GLY A 137 -5.70 -36.04 5.32
C GLY A 137 -7.01 -35.25 5.38
N VAL A 138 -6.90 -33.93 5.51
CA VAL A 138 -7.99 -32.99 5.19
C VAL A 138 -7.47 -32.07 4.09
N LYS A 139 -8.24 -32.00 3.00
CA LYS A 139 -7.93 -31.26 1.78
C LYS A 139 -7.61 -29.78 2.10
N ARG A 140 -6.52 -29.27 1.52
CA ARG A 140 -6.15 -27.84 1.51
C ARG A 140 -7.38 -26.96 1.28
N PRO A 141 -7.68 -25.96 2.12
CA PRO A 141 -8.53 -24.85 1.69
C PRO A 141 -7.81 -24.16 0.54
N ALA A 142 -8.53 -23.90 -0.54
CA ALA A 142 -8.02 -23.21 -1.72
C ALA A 142 -7.34 -21.89 -1.35
N GLU A 143 -6.26 -21.55 -2.06
CA GLU A 143 -5.53 -20.28 -1.96
C GLU A 143 -6.47 -19.09 -1.72
N GLN A 144 -6.40 -18.53 -0.53
CA GLN A 144 -6.97 -17.21 -0.26
C GLN A 144 -6.11 -16.17 -0.98
N SER A 145 -6.75 -15.31 -1.76
CA SER A 145 -6.04 -14.38 -2.62
C SER A 145 -5.34 -13.28 -1.82
N LEU A 146 -4.17 -12.85 -2.29
CA LEU A 146 -3.36 -11.73 -1.77
C LEU A 146 -4.16 -10.41 -1.60
N ALA A 147 -5.32 -10.28 -2.24
CA ALA A 147 -6.24 -9.14 -2.09
C ALA A 147 -7.01 -9.13 -0.76
N GLU A 148 -7.27 -10.29 -0.15
CA GLU A 148 -7.87 -10.39 1.19
C GLU A 148 -6.85 -10.10 2.30
N LEU A 149 -5.55 -10.32 2.05
CA LEU A 149 -4.47 -10.01 3.01
C LEU A 149 -4.10 -8.50 3.07
N ILE A 150 -4.65 -7.65 2.18
CA ILE A 150 -4.39 -6.20 2.12
C ILE A 150 -5.17 -5.42 3.21
N GLU A 151 -5.94 -6.11 4.05
CA GLU A 151 -6.93 -5.50 4.94
C GLU A 151 -6.30 -4.76 6.14
N VAL A 152 -6.09 -3.46 5.92
CA VAL A 152 -6.47 -2.36 6.81
C VAL A 152 -5.97 -2.37 8.27
N GLN A 153 -4.72 -2.76 8.52
CA GLN A 153 -4.15 -2.51 9.84
C GLN A 153 -3.79 -1.02 10.03
N GLY A 154 -4.78 -0.23 10.46
CA GLY A 154 -4.60 1.12 11.00
C GLY A 154 -5.57 2.20 10.49
N VAL A 155 -6.34 1.95 9.43
CA VAL A 155 -7.30 2.92 8.87
C VAL A 155 -8.76 2.58 9.19
N LEU A 156 -9.08 1.29 9.23
CA LEU A 156 -10.33 0.75 9.72
C LEU A 156 -10.01 -0.06 10.97
N SER A 157 -10.92 -0.03 11.93
CA SER A 157 -10.91 -0.97 13.05
C SER A 157 -11.18 -2.39 12.55
N ASP A 158 -10.74 -3.38 13.31
CA ASP A 158 -10.99 -4.80 13.02
C ASP A 158 -12.50 -5.09 12.90
N ALA A 159 -13.31 -4.38 13.69
CA ALA A 159 -14.77 -4.49 13.68
C ALA A 159 -15.38 -3.94 12.39
N GLU A 160 -14.99 -2.74 11.96
CA GLU A 160 -15.44 -2.16 10.68
C GLU A 160 -15.01 -3.03 9.51
N PHE A 161 -13.77 -3.53 9.57
CA PHE A 161 -13.21 -4.38 8.56
C PHE A 161 -14.02 -5.71 8.42
N ALA A 162 -14.27 -6.40 9.53
CA ALA A 162 -15.10 -7.60 9.56
C ALA A 162 -16.54 -7.33 9.08
N ALA A 163 -17.14 -6.20 9.48
CA ALA A 163 -18.47 -5.80 9.05
C ALA A 163 -18.54 -5.58 7.53
N ILE A 164 -17.53 -4.95 6.93
CA ILE A 164 -17.46 -4.75 5.47
C ILE A 164 -17.44 -6.10 4.77
N LYS A 165 -16.66 -7.07 5.26
CA LYS A 165 -16.59 -8.42 4.67
C LYS A 165 -17.94 -9.14 4.71
N ILE A 166 -18.67 -9.04 5.81
CA ILE A 166 -20.02 -9.62 5.95
C ILE A 166 -20.97 -8.99 4.93
N VAL A 167 -21.01 -7.65 4.86
CA VAL A 167 -21.90 -6.94 3.94
C VAL A 167 -21.56 -7.26 2.49
N LYS A 168 -20.27 -7.41 2.13
CA LYS A 168 -19.83 -7.80 0.80
C LYS A 168 -20.44 -9.12 0.35
N GLU A 169 -20.39 -10.15 1.20
CA GLU A 169 -20.94 -11.46 0.86
C GLU A 169 -22.47 -11.43 0.76
N GLU A 170 -23.16 -10.67 1.61
CA GLU A 170 -24.61 -10.46 1.55
C GLU A 170 -25.04 -9.88 0.19
N ILE A 171 -24.36 -8.82 -0.27
CA ILE A 171 -24.74 -8.09 -1.49
C ILE A 171 -24.12 -8.67 -2.76
N ARG A 172 -23.22 -9.66 -2.66
CA ARG A 172 -22.52 -10.28 -3.80
C ARG A 172 -23.48 -10.84 -4.85
N LYS A 173 -24.64 -11.32 -4.41
CA LYS A 173 -25.69 -11.89 -5.28
C LYS A 173 -26.53 -10.82 -6.00
N LYS A 174 -26.50 -9.55 -5.57
CA LYS A 174 -27.24 -8.46 -6.24
C LYS A 174 -26.69 -8.19 -7.65
N THR A 175 -27.55 -7.70 -8.53
CA THR A 175 -27.17 -7.31 -9.89
C THR A 175 -26.50 -5.94 -9.91
N VAL A 176 -25.79 -5.61 -10.99
CA VAL A 176 -25.17 -4.28 -11.20
C VAL A 176 -26.21 -3.17 -11.12
N ALA A 177 -27.40 -3.38 -11.68
CA ALA A 177 -28.49 -2.41 -11.63
C ALA A 177 -28.99 -2.17 -10.20
N GLN A 178 -29.17 -3.22 -9.41
CA GLN A 178 -29.56 -3.12 -8.00
C GLN A 178 -28.51 -2.38 -7.16
N LEU A 179 -27.23 -2.73 -7.33
CA LEU A 179 -26.13 -2.04 -6.64
C LEU A 179 -26.04 -0.56 -7.07
N GLY A 180 -26.28 -0.27 -8.35
CA GLY A 180 -26.34 1.09 -8.87
C GLY A 180 -27.49 1.91 -8.28
N ALA A 181 -28.65 1.30 -8.02
CA ALA A 181 -29.77 1.94 -7.34
C ALA A 181 -29.42 2.32 -5.89
N MET A 182 -28.84 1.38 -5.14
CA MET A 182 -28.37 1.60 -3.76
C MET A 182 -27.36 2.75 -3.65
N LEU A 183 -26.45 2.85 -4.62
CA LEU A 183 -25.48 3.95 -4.69
C LEU A 183 -26.16 5.28 -5.08
N ALA A 184 -27.17 5.24 -5.94
CA ALA A 184 -27.89 6.44 -6.39
C ALA A 184 -28.67 7.11 -5.24
N THR A 185 -29.36 6.34 -4.40
CA THR A 185 -30.07 6.84 -3.19
C THR A 185 -29.12 7.60 -2.25
N ASN A 186 -27.86 7.16 -2.21
CA ASN A 186 -26.80 7.74 -1.40
C ASN A 186 -25.94 8.78 -2.16
N LYS A 187 -26.35 9.21 -3.36
CA LYS A 187 -25.65 10.19 -4.20
C LYS A 187 -24.20 9.83 -4.53
N LEU A 188 -23.91 8.53 -4.62
CA LEU A 188 -22.60 7.98 -4.96
C LEU A 188 -22.49 7.60 -6.44
N ALA A 189 -21.26 7.41 -6.91
CA ALA A 189 -21.00 7.02 -8.29
C ALA A 189 -21.50 5.60 -8.59
N LYS A 190 -22.38 5.48 -9.58
CA LYS A 190 -23.04 4.24 -10.01
C LYS A 190 -22.32 3.46 -11.13
N SER A 191 -21.20 3.98 -11.63
CA SER A 191 -20.43 3.37 -12.73
C SER A 191 -19.25 2.53 -12.23
N GLY A 192 -18.84 1.54 -13.01
CA GLY A 192 -17.70 0.68 -12.72
C GLY A 192 -18.04 -0.81 -12.76
N PRO A 193 -17.03 -1.69 -12.63
CA PRO A 193 -17.24 -3.13 -12.57
C PRO A 193 -18.01 -3.53 -11.32
N LYS A 194 -18.73 -4.66 -11.37
CA LYS A 194 -19.59 -5.15 -10.28
C LYS A 194 -18.87 -5.19 -8.92
N GLN A 195 -17.62 -5.64 -8.90
CA GLN A 195 -16.84 -5.75 -7.66
C GLN A 195 -16.60 -4.38 -7.00
N GLU A 196 -16.35 -3.34 -7.78
CA GLU A 196 -16.19 -1.99 -7.25
C GLU A 196 -17.51 -1.42 -6.70
N LEU A 197 -18.65 -1.76 -7.31
CA LEU A 197 -19.95 -1.36 -6.80
C LEU A 197 -20.25 -2.05 -5.46
N ILE A 198 -19.95 -3.35 -5.36
CA ILE A 198 -20.05 -4.11 -4.09
C ILE A 198 -19.19 -3.44 -3.02
N ASP A 199 -17.93 -3.14 -3.31
CA ASP A 199 -17.05 -2.51 -2.32
C ASP A 199 -17.60 -1.16 -1.84
N ARG A 200 -18.07 -0.29 -2.76
CA ARG A 200 -18.61 1.03 -2.40
C ARG A 200 -19.87 0.94 -1.56
N VAL A 201 -20.76 0.00 -1.88
CA VAL A 201 -21.99 -0.22 -1.09
C VAL A 201 -21.64 -0.76 0.29
N ALA A 202 -20.71 -1.73 0.39
CA ALA A 202 -20.31 -2.29 1.67
C ALA A 202 -19.63 -1.25 2.58
N GLU A 203 -18.71 -0.47 2.03
CA GLU A 203 -18.08 0.64 2.76
C GLU A 203 -19.08 1.70 3.18
N GLY A 204 -19.99 2.07 2.27
CA GLY A 204 -21.05 3.02 2.57
C GLY A 204 -21.94 2.54 3.72
N ARG A 205 -22.33 1.26 3.73
CA ARG A 205 -23.16 0.67 4.79
C ARG A 205 -22.47 0.66 6.16
N VAL A 206 -21.17 0.40 6.21
CA VAL A 206 -20.45 0.26 7.49
C VAL A 206 -19.92 1.60 8.00
N LEU A 207 -19.32 2.41 7.12
CA LEU A 207 -18.66 3.66 7.50
C LEU A 207 -19.58 4.87 7.37
N GLY A 208 -20.63 4.77 6.57
CA GLY A 208 -21.41 5.90 6.12
C GLY A 208 -20.84 6.57 4.87
N VAL A 209 -21.60 7.54 4.37
CA VAL A 209 -21.37 8.25 3.12
C VAL A 209 -20.62 9.54 3.41
N LEU A 210 -19.53 9.79 2.68
CA LEU A 210 -18.85 11.08 2.79
C LEU A 210 -19.77 12.22 2.31
N PRO A 211 -19.82 13.35 3.04
CA PRO A 211 -20.61 14.49 2.62
C PRO A 211 -20.03 15.11 1.34
N LYS A 212 -20.75 16.09 0.79
CA LYS A 212 -20.16 17.00 -0.20
C LYS A 212 -18.95 17.71 0.41
N CYS A 213 -17.99 18.05 -0.44
CA CYS A 213 -16.80 18.75 -0.01
C CYS A 213 -17.20 20.10 0.59
N PHE A 214 -17.02 20.32 1.89
CA PHE A 214 -17.36 21.60 2.54
C PHE A 214 -16.43 22.76 2.13
N VAL A 215 -15.32 22.47 1.46
CA VAL A 215 -14.39 23.52 0.96
C VAL A 215 -14.88 24.14 -0.34
N CYS A 216 -15.53 23.37 -1.23
CA CYS A 216 -16.02 23.89 -2.50
C CYS A 216 -17.52 23.69 -2.73
N GLU A 217 -18.19 23.00 -1.80
CA GLU A 217 -19.61 22.65 -1.71
C GLU A 217 -20.17 21.80 -2.88
N LYS A 218 -19.42 21.71 -3.98
CA LYS A 218 -19.83 21.06 -5.23
C LYS A 218 -19.21 19.68 -5.40
N GLY A 219 -17.91 19.60 -5.12
CA GLY A 219 -17.10 18.42 -5.38
C GLY A 219 -17.42 17.25 -4.45
N SER A 220 -17.30 16.03 -4.96
CA SER A 220 -17.44 14.82 -4.14
C SER A 220 -16.13 14.44 -3.48
N LEU A 221 -16.19 14.08 -2.20
CA LEU A 221 -15.05 13.60 -1.44
C LEU A 221 -14.78 12.12 -1.75
N LYS A 222 -13.50 11.75 -1.81
CA LYS A 222 -13.02 10.37 -2.00
C LYS A 222 -12.12 10.00 -0.84
N TRP A 223 -12.39 8.84 -0.24
CA TRP A 223 -11.57 8.27 0.82
C TRP A 223 -10.60 7.23 0.25
N SER A 224 -9.42 7.15 0.84
CA SER A 224 -8.34 6.27 0.43
C SER A 224 -8.20 5.12 1.41
N ARG A 225 -8.40 3.88 0.92
CA ARG A 225 -8.25 2.65 1.70
C ARG A 225 -6.84 2.42 2.23
N THR A 226 -5.84 3.03 1.59
CA THR A 226 -4.43 2.77 1.90
C THR A 226 -3.89 3.58 3.06
N ASP A 227 -4.42 4.78 3.28
CA ASP A 227 -3.87 5.75 4.23
C ASP A 227 -4.94 6.58 4.96
N GLY A 228 -6.23 6.31 4.72
CA GLY A 228 -7.34 7.03 5.33
C GLY A 228 -7.56 8.43 4.80
N SER A 229 -6.72 8.91 3.87
CA SER A 229 -6.80 10.29 3.41
C SER A 229 -8.09 10.55 2.63
N ILE A 230 -8.69 11.71 2.88
CA ILE A 230 -9.87 12.19 2.16
C ILE A 230 -9.45 13.32 1.22
N ARG A 231 -9.84 13.21 -0.05
CA ARG A 231 -9.53 14.21 -1.09
C ARG A 231 -10.76 14.59 -1.87
N CYS A 232 -10.87 15.85 -2.27
CA CYS A 232 -11.91 16.29 -3.20
C CYS A 232 -11.53 15.93 -4.64
N ALA A 233 -12.48 15.39 -5.41
CA ALA A 233 -12.28 15.13 -6.84
C ALA A 233 -12.38 16.39 -7.72
N GLY A 234 -12.69 17.54 -7.14
CA GLY A 234 -13.07 18.76 -7.87
C GLY A 234 -14.54 18.75 -8.30
N PHE A 235 -14.94 19.78 -9.04
CA PHE A 235 -16.27 19.90 -9.66
C PHE A 235 -16.16 20.48 -11.07
N PHE A 236 -17.10 20.13 -11.95
CA PHE A 236 -17.21 20.78 -13.25
C PHE A 236 -17.88 22.13 -13.03
N ASP A 237 -17.21 23.19 -13.42
CA ASP A 237 -17.72 24.55 -13.33
C ASP A 237 -18.39 24.90 -14.65
N GLU A 238 -19.73 24.93 -14.65
CA GLU A 238 -20.53 25.19 -15.85
C GLU A 238 -20.30 26.60 -16.39
N ALA A 239 -20.10 27.60 -15.52
CA ALA A 239 -19.83 28.97 -15.94
C ALA A 239 -18.45 29.10 -16.61
N ALA A 240 -17.47 28.36 -16.11
CA ALA A 240 -16.13 28.34 -16.69
C ALA A 240 -15.94 27.26 -17.79
N GLY A 241 -16.96 26.43 -18.05
CA GLY A 241 -16.91 25.32 -19.02
C GLY A 241 -15.79 24.31 -18.78
N ARG A 242 -15.27 24.18 -17.55
CA ARG A 242 -14.06 23.38 -17.27
C ARG A 242 -14.10 22.68 -15.92
N MET A 243 -13.24 21.67 -15.78
CA MET A 243 -13.06 20.98 -14.53
C MET A 243 -12.22 21.81 -13.55
N THR A 244 -12.83 22.25 -12.46
CA THR A 244 -12.15 23.03 -11.41
C THR A 244 -11.63 22.12 -10.31
N ARG A 245 -10.32 22.24 -10.03
CA ARG A 245 -9.66 21.50 -8.96
C ARG A 245 -9.94 22.16 -7.61
N CYS A 246 -10.26 21.34 -6.62
CA CYS A 246 -10.37 21.76 -5.22
C CYS A 246 -9.24 21.12 -4.43
N LYS A 247 -8.57 21.90 -3.56
CA LYS A 247 -7.54 21.37 -2.64
C LYS A 247 -8.12 20.36 -1.64
N GLY A 248 -9.44 20.40 -1.44
CA GLY A 248 -10.16 19.52 -0.55
C GLY A 248 -10.00 19.93 0.92
N PRO A 249 -10.59 19.13 1.82
CA PRO A 249 -10.49 19.35 3.26
C PRO A 249 -9.03 19.28 3.74
N PRO A 250 -8.67 19.99 4.83
CA PRO A 250 -7.39 19.81 5.50
C PRO A 250 -7.16 18.35 5.88
N LYS A 251 -5.89 17.90 5.91
CA LYS A 251 -5.55 16.49 6.14
C LYS A 251 -5.96 15.96 7.51
N ASP A 252 -5.93 16.83 8.51
CA ASP A 252 -6.20 16.47 9.91
C ASP A 252 -7.65 16.77 10.33
N GLU A 253 -8.48 17.23 9.39
CA GLU A 253 -9.88 17.55 9.66
C GLU A 253 -10.69 16.26 9.88
N LYS A 254 -11.44 16.22 10.98
CA LYS A 254 -12.36 15.11 11.24
C LYS A 254 -13.63 15.33 10.42
N ILE A 255 -13.86 14.45 9.45
CA ILE A 255 -15.03 14.54 8.57
C ILE A 255 -16.08 13.56 9.06
N GLU A 256 -17.20 14.10 9.51
CA GLU A 256 -18.37 13.31 9.87
C GLU A 256 -19.02 12.72 8.61
N ARG A 257 -19.30 11.42 8.64
CA ARG A 257 -19.95 10.69 7.56
C ARG A 257 -21.46 10.69 7.78
N LEU A 258 -22.21 10.89 6.70
CA LEU A 258 -23.65 10.79 6.71
C LEU A 258 -24.06 9.32 6.85
N ALA A 259 -25.14 9.06 7.60
CA ALA A 259 -25.69 7.72 7.71
C ALA A 259 -26.08 7.17 6.33
N TRP A 260 -25.80 5.89 6.12
CA TRP A 260 -26.21 5.18 4.91
C TRP A 260 -27.73 5.06 4.85
N LYS A 261 -28.32 5.44 3.73
CA LYS A 261 -29.76 5.25 3.48
C LYS A 261 -29.96 3.86 2.89
N MET A 262 -30.69 3.02 3.62
CA MET A 262 -31.19 1.76 3.09
C MET A 262 -32.34 2.08 2.12
N ASP A 263 -32.26 1.56 0.91
CA ASP A 263 -33.37 1.60 -0.06
C ASP A 263 -34.61 0.89 0.50
#